data_AF-A0A1V4J933-F1
#
_entry.id   AF-A0A1V4J933-F1
#
_cell.length_a   1.000
_cell.length_b   1.000
_cell.length_c   1.000
_cell.angle_alpha   90.00
_cell.angle_beta   90.00
_cell.angle_gamma   90.00
#
_symmetry.space_group_name_H-M   'P 1'
#
loop_
_entity.id
_entity.type
_entity.pdbx_description
1 polymer ?
#
loop_
_entity_poly.entity_id
_entity_poly.type
_entity_poly.pdbx_seq_one_letter_code
_entity_poly.pdbx_strand_id
1 'polypeptide(L)'
;MKIFNYLLVYRRFLLIVLTPLLLLPLPLIIKTKEAECAYTLIVVAIFWLTEALPLGVSALLPAFMFPLFGIMQSKEVASAYFKDFHLLLIGVICLATSIEKWNFHKRVALRMVMLVGVNPAWLTLGFMVSCAFLSMWLSNTSAAAMVMPIVEAVAQQIIKAETEADALEMSCSNGSINPALELDENTEECESSDWKEKEKQVNGYDNDVASTVCTIEKENEKEKEENLPPVETVRKNRKDKYSGVFKVMCLCVAYSATIGGLTTITGTSTNLIFAEQFNTRYPDCQCISFGSWFILSIPITVTILVTSWIWLQWIFLGFDFKNMFKRCKKITAREKASEQVIREEYEKLGPMSYPEIVTFVLFILMTLLWFTREPGFIPGWSSLFPKYKGYATDSTSALVIGLLFFIIPAKTLSRTSNGENTVFGYTPLITWKEFQSCMPWEIAILVGGGFALAEGCEVSKLSEWVASKLSPLGSLPLWLIILISCLIVTSVTEVASNPATITIFLPILSPLAEAIHVNPLFILIPATLCTSFAFLLPVSNPANAIVFSYGHLTVMDMVKAGLGINIIGVAVVMLAIMTWIVPIFDLYTYPSWAPIVSSTNSTGL
;
A
#
# COMPACT_ATOMS: atom_id res chain seq x y z
N MET A 1 5.55 18.68 -37.75
CA MET A 1 4.45 18.37 -36.79
C MET A 1 3.72 17.06 -37.08
N LYS A 2 3.18 16.80 -38.29
CA LYS A 2 2.43 15.55 -38.57
C LYS A 2 3.24 14.26 -38.36
N ILE A 3 4.50 14.22 -38.81
CA ILE A 3 5.40 13.06 -38.64
C ILE A 3 5.67 12.76 -37.16
N PHE A 4 5.87 13.78 -36.33
CA PHE A 4 6.08 13.62 -34.88
C PHE A 4 4.83 13.05 -34.19
N ASN A 5 3.64 13.47 -34.60
CA ASN A 5 2.38 12.90 -34.10
C ASN A 5 2.20 11.44 -34.54
N TYR A 6 2.56 11.08 -35.78
CA TYR A 6 2.57 9.68 -36.21
C TYR A 6 3.60 8.84 -35.44
N LEU A 7 4.81 9.36 -35.21
CA LEU A 7 5.84 8.73 -34.38
C LEU A 7 5.38 8.50 -32.94
N LEU A 8 4.63 9.45 -32.36
CA LEU A 8 4.05 9.30 -31.03
C LEU A 8 2.97 8.21 -30.99
N VAL A 9 2.15 8.10 -32.04
CA VAL A 9 1.11 7.04 -32.14
C VAL A 9 1.77 5.66 -32.27
N TYR A 10 2.82 5.53 -33.07
CA TYR A 10 3.56 4.27 -33.23
C TYR A 10 4.69 4.08 -32.22
N ARG A 11 4.79 4.91 -31.17
CA ARG A 11 5.93 4.91 -30.23
C ARG A 11 6.20 3.53 -29.63
N ARG A 12 5.16 2.82 -29.20
CA ARG A 12 5.30 1.46 -28.64
C ARG A 12 5.84 0.48 -29.68
N PHE A 13 5.26 0.48 -30.89
CA PHE A 13 5.72 -0.37 -31.98
C PHE A 13 7.18 -0.07 -32.38
N LEU A 14 7.53 1.21 -32.48
CA LEU A 14 8.88 1.65 -32.76
C LEU A 14 9.86 1.21 -31.68
N LEU A 15 9.49 1.32 -30.39
CA LEU A 15 10.34 0.81 -29.30
C LEU A 15 10.53 -0.72 -29.39
N ILE A 16 9.47 -1.47 -29.69
CA ILE A 16 9.53 -2.93 -29.80
C ILE A 16 10.48 -3.37 -30.93
N VAL A 17 10.46 -2.68 -32.07
CA VAL A 17 11.27 -3.05 -33.23
C VAL A 17 12.69 -2.46 -33.15
N LEU A 18 12.81 -1.20 -32.77
CA LEU A 18 14.08 -0.47 -32.78
C LEU A 18 15.01 -0.92 -31.66
N THR A 19 14.50 -1.23 -30.46
CA THR A 19 15.36 -1.60 -29.33
C THR A 19 16.17 -2.88 -29.62
N PRO A 20 15.56 -4.02 -30.02
CA PRO A 20 16.33 -5.21 -30.37
C PRO A 20 17.26 -4.99 -31.56
N LEU A 21 16.87 -4.17 -32.54
CA LEU A 21 17.67 -3.88 -33.74
C LEU A 21 18.91 -3.04 -33.41
N LEU A 22 18.75 -2.03 -32.55
CA LEU A 22 19.83 -1.13 -32.15
C LEU A 22 20.83 -1.83 -31.22
N LEU A 23 20.38 -2.79 -30.42
CA LEU A 23 21.22 -3.58 -29.53
C LEU A 23 21.83 -4.82 -30.21
N LEU A 24 21.37 -5.18 -31.42
CA LEU A 24 21.83 -6.33 -32.20
C LEU A 24 23.36 -6.39 -32.44
N PRO A 25 24.10 -5.27 -32.54
CA PRO A 25 25.56 -5.31 -32.62
C PRO A 25 26.23 -5.98 -31.40
N LEU A 26 25.59 -5.96 -30.22
CA LEU A 26 26.15 -6.53 -29.00
C LEU A 26 26.40 -8.05 -29.11
N PRO A 27 25.40 -8.90 -29.45
CA PRO A 27 25.63 -10.32 -29.66
C PRO A 27 26.43 -10.61 -30.95
N LEU A 28 26.23 -9.83 -32.02
CA LEU A 28 26.83 -10.14 -33.33
C LEU A 28 28.32 -9.80 -33.45
N ILE A 29 28.79 -8.77 -32.76
CA ILE A 29 30.19 -8.32 -32.82
C ILE A 29 31.03 -9.01 -31.74
N ILE A 30 30.54 -9.02 -30.49
CA ILE A 30 31.31 -9.54 -29.34
C ILE A 30 31.29 -11.07 -29.32
N LYS A 31 30.17 -11.70 -29.73
CA LYS A 31 30.01 -13.17 -29.85
C LYS A 31 30.41 -13.98 -28.62
N THR A 32 30.25 -13.40 -27.42
CA THR A 32 30.43 -14.12 -26.16
C THR A 32 29.09 -14.39 -25.48
N LYS A 33 29.06 -15.40 -24.61
CA LYS A 33 27.84 -15.77 -23.87
C LYS A 33 27.37 -14.65 -22.95
N GLU A 34 28.30 -13.91 -22.34
CA GLU A 34 28.01 -12.74 -21.52
C GLU A 34 27.30 -11.66 -22.35
N ALA A 35 27.76 -11.41 -23.58
CA ALA A 35 27.18 -10.39 -24.47
C ALA A 35 25.78 -10.79 -24.99
N GLU A 36 25.58 -12.07 -25.32
CA GLU A 36 24.27 -12.63 -25.72
C GLU A 36 23.26 -12.55 -24.57
N CYS A 37 23.69 -12.85 -23.34
CA CYS A 37 22.85 -12.74 -22.16
C CYS A 37 22.55 -11.27 -21.82
N ALA A 38 23.57 -10.39 -21.87
CA ALA A 38 23.41 -8.96 -21.64
C ALA A 38 22.44 -8.34 -22.65
N TYR A 39 22.49 -8.76 -23.92
CA TYR A 39 21.53 -8.34 -24.93
C TYR A 39 20.09 -8.67 -24.52
N THR A 40 19.85 -9.94 -24.13
CA THR A 40 18.52 -10.39 -23.69
C THR A 40 18.05 -9.60 -22.47
N LEU A 41 18.93 -9.43 -21.46
CA LEU A 41 18.64 -8.68 -20.25
C LEU A 41 18.28 -7.21 -20.56
N ILE A 42 19.09 -6.51 -21.37
CA ILE A 42 18.85 -5.10 -21.69
C ILE A 42 17.56 -4.93 -22.49
N VAL A 43 17.28 -5.80 -23.46
CA VAL A 43 16.03 -5.77 -24.23
C VAL A 43 14.83 -5.95 -23.31
N VAL A 44 14.85 -6.96 -22.44
CA VAL A 44 13.77 -7.20 -21.47
C VAL A 44 13.64 -6.05 -20.49
N ALA A 45 14.75 -5.52 -19.96
CA ALA A 45 14.76 -4.38 -19.07
C ALA A 45 14.14 -3.14 -19.73
N ILE A 46 14.50 -2.82 -20.97
CA ILE A 46 13.89 -1.69 -21.69
C ILE A 46 12.38 -1.93 -21.90
N PHE A 47 11.96 -3.15 -22.27
CA PHE A 47 10.55 -3.45 -22.45
C PHE A 47 9.74 -3.38 -21.16
N TRP A 48 10.33 -3.79 -20.04
CA TRP A 48 9.72 -3.67 -18.72
C TRP A 48 9.68 -2.22 -18.22
N LEU A 49 10.76 -1.44 -18.38
CA LEU A 49 10.82 -0.04 -17.95
C LEU A 49 9.91 0.86 -18.80
N THR A 50 9.75 0.56 -20.09
CA THR A 50 8.91 1.35 -21.00
C THR A 50 7.48 0.84 -21.14
N GLU A 51 7.19 -0.34 -20.55
CA GLU A 51 5.94 -1.09 -20.73
C GLU A 51 5.50 -1.14 -22.21
N ALA A 52 6.46 -1.34 -23.11
CA ALA A 52 6.19 -1.37 -24.55
C ALA A 52 5.30 -2.56 -24.92
N LEU A 53 5.45 -3.66 -24.19
CA LEU A 53 4.62 -4.87 -24.22
C LEU A 53 4.09 -5.17 -22.81
N PRO A 54 2.96 -5.89 -22.67
CA PRO A 54 2.49 -6.35 -21.37
C PRO A 54 3.60 -7.11 -20.63
N LEU A 55 3.74 -6.86 -19.32
CA LEU A 55 4.87 -7.37 -18.54
C LEU A 55 5.04 -8.89 -18.64
N GLY A 56 3.93 -9.64 -18.61
CA GLY A 56 3.94 -11.09 -18.78
C GLY A 56 4.44 -11.54 -20.16
N VAL A 57 4.12 -10.79 -21.23
CA VAL A 57 4.62 -11.10 -22.59
C VAL A 57 6.11 -10.79 -22.69
N SER A 58 6.53 -9.64 -22.16
CA SER A 58 7.94 -9.26 -22.09
C SER A 58 8.77 -10.28 -21.31
N ALA A 59 8.19 -10.86 -20.25
CA ALA A 59 8.82 -11.87 -19.44
C ALA A 59 8.97 -13.22 -20.13
N LEU A 60 8.31 -13.47 -21.27
CA LEU A 60 8.50 -14.68 -22.08
C LEU A 60 9.66 -14.56 -23.07
N LEU A 61 10.27 -13.38 -23.24
CA LEU A 61 11.42 -13.22 -24.14
C LEU A 61 12.59 -14.16 -23.81
N PRO A 62 13.03 -14.28 -22.54
CA PRO A 62 14.08 -15.23 -22.17
C PRO A 62 13.78 -16.68 -22.58
N ALA A 63 12.50 -17.08 -22.55
CA ALA A 63 12.05 -18.44 -22.90
C ALA A 63 12.48 -18.90 -24.29
N PHE A 64 12.56 -17.98 -25.26
CA PHE A 64 13.02 -18.30 -26.62
C PHE A 64 14.39 -17.71 -26.96
N MET A 65 14.76 -16.56 -26.37
CA MET A 65 16.06 -15.92 -26.66
C MET A 65 17.23 -16.73 -26.10
N PHE A 66 17.11 -17.31 -24.91
CA PHE A 66 18.20 -18.10 -24.34
C PHE A 66 18.50 -19.39 -25.10
N PRO A 67 17.50 -20.19 -25.52
CA PRO A 67 17.77 -21.32 -26.41
C PRO A 67 18.30 -20.87 -27.77
N LEU A 68 17.80 -19.75 -28.32
CA LEU A 68 18.24 -19.22 -29.61
C LEU A 68 19.72 -18.82 -29.62
N PHE A 69 20.17 -18.15 -28.56
CA PHE A 69 21.58 -17.81 -28.38
C PHE A 69 22.41 -18.97 -27.82
N GLY A 70 21.80 -20.11 -27.47
CA GLY A 70 22.49 -21.24 -26.87
C GLY A 70 23.11 -20.90 -25.51
N ILE A 71 22.41 -20.13 -24.68
CA ILE A 71 22.80 -19.82 -23.30
C ILE A 71 22.30 -20.93 -22.36
N MET A 72 21.04 -21.35 -22.52
CA MET A 72 20.40 -22.42 -21.74
C MET A 72 19.55 -23.30 -22.64
N GLN A 73 19.39 -24.58 -22.27
CA GLN A 73 18.51 -25.49 -23.02
C GLN A 73 17.04 -25.15 -22.76
N SER A 74 16.16 -25.37 -23.74
CA SER A 74 14.73 -25.03 -23.62
C SER A 74 14.04 -25.68 -22.40
N LYS A 75 14.44 -26.90 -22.04
CA LYS A 75 13.93 -27.61 -20.85
C LYS A 75 14.37 -26.93 -19.54
N GLU A 76 15.61 -26.49 -19.47
CA GLU A 76 16.18 -25.79 -18.31
C GLU A 76 15.46 -24.45 -18.14
N VAL A 77 15.34 -23.68 -19.24
CA VAL A 77 14.62 -22.41 -19.23
C VAL A 77 13.16 -22.60 -18.80
N ALA A 78 12.45 -23.60 -19.34
CA ALA A 78 11.07 -23.88 -18.92
C ALA A 78 10.97 -24.22 -17.42
N SER A 79 11.95 -24.93 -16.87
CA SER A 79 12.00 -25.25 -15.42
C SER A 79 12.32 -24.03 -14.54
N ALA A 80 12.87 -22.95 -15.12
CA ALA A 80 13.05 -21.69 -14.43
C ALA A 80 11.72 -20.93 -14.24
N TYR A 81 10.74 -21.12 -15.14
CA TYR A 81 9.46 -20.42 -15.09
C TYR A 81 8.50 -20.93 -14.02
N PHE A 82 8.65 -22.16 -13.51
CA PHE A 82 7.72 -22.72 -12.52
C PHE A 82 8.47 -23.31 -11.32
N LYS A 83 8.59 -22.49 -10.27
CA LYS A 83 9.26 -22.82 -8.99
C LYS A 83 8.27 -22.88 -7.81
N ASP A 84 8.78 -23.20 -6.60
CA ASP A 84 7.99 -23.35 -5.36
C ASP A 84 7.11 -22.12 -5.07
N PHE A 85 7.60 -20.92 -5.38
CA PHE A 85 6.83 -19.67 -5.41
C PHE A 85 5.43 -19.78 -6.04
N HIS A 86 5.28 -20.48 -7.18
CA HIS A 86 3.99 -20.59 -7.86
C HIS A 86 2.99 -21.36 -7.01
N LEU A 87 3.45 -22.37 -6.28
CA LEU A 87 2.62 -23.16 -5.37
C LEU A 87 2.20 -22.32 -4.15
N LEU A 88 3.12 -21.51 -3.60
CA LEU A 88 2.79 -20.54 -2.55
C LEU A 88 1.73 -19.55 -3.03
N LEU A 89 1.92 -18.96 -4.21
CA LEU A 89 1.00 -18.00 -4.79
C LEU A 89 -0.40 -18.59 -4.96
N ILE A 90 -0.52 -19.84 -5.44
CA ILE A 90 -1.82 -20.52 -5.57
C ILE A 90 -2.55 -20.59 -4.21
N GLY A 91 -1.87 -21.02 -3.15
CA GLY A 91 -2.48 -21.14 -1.81
C GLY A 91 -2.94 -19.80 -1.25
N VAL A 92 -2.11 -18.76 -1.40
CA VAL A 92 -2.42 -17.38 -0.97
C VAL A 92 -3.60 -16.81 -1.74
N ILE A 93 -3.64 -17.00 -3.05
CA ILE A 93 -4.75 -16.50 -3.88
C ILE A 93 -6.05 -17.21 -3.53
N CYS A 94 -6.04 -18.50 -3.19
CA CYS A 94 -7.24 -19.18 -2.70
C CYS A 94 -7.82 -18.51 -1.44
N LEU A 95 -6.95 -18.16 -0.49
CA LEU A 95 -7.33 -17.40 0.71
C LEU A 95 -7.88 -16.01 0.34
N ALA A 96 -7.19 -15.27 -0.52
CA ALA A 96 -7.60 -13.94 -0.97
C ALA A 96 -8.97 -13.97 -1.67
N THR A 97 -9.19 -14.91 -2.58
CA THR A 97 -10.46 -15.12 -3.28
C THR A 97 -11.60 -15.41 -2.30
N SER A 98 -11.37 -16.22 -1.26
CA SER A 98 -12.39 -16.49 -0.24
C SER A 98 -12.72 -15.24 0.58
N ILE A 99 -11.70 -14.49 1.00
CA ILE A 99 -11.87 -13.23 1.75
C ILE A 99 -12.67 -12.21 0.94
N GLU A 100 -12.41 -12.11 -0.37
CA GLU A 100 -13.09 -11.21 -1.29
C GLU A 100 -14.54 -11.63 -1.53
N LYS A 101 -14.77 -12.88 -1.91
CA LYS A 101 -16.09 -13.45 -2.21
C LYS A 101 -17.08 -13.29 -1.06
N TRP A 102 -16.63 -13.55 0.17
CA TRP A 102 -17.48 -13.52 1.35
C TRP A 102 -17.50 -12.15 2.05
N ASN A 103 -16.91 -11.11 1.45
CA ASN A 103 -16.85 -9.75 1.99
C ASN A 103 -16.28 -9.66 3.44
N PHE A 104 -15.50 -10.66 3.86
CA PHE A 104 -14.92 -10.71 5.21
C PHE A 104 -14.03 -9.48 5.47
N HIS A 105 -13.28 -9.06 4.45
CA HIS A 105 -12.44 -7.86 4.50
C HIS A 105 -13.22 -6.59 4.84
N LYS A 106 -14.44 -6.39 4.31
CA LYS A 106 -15.26 -5.19 4.61
C LYS A 106 -15.64 -5.12 6.08
N ARG A 107 -16.01 -6.26 6.67
CA ARG A 107 -16.35 -6.34 8.10
C ARG A 107 -15.16 -5.99 8.98
N VAL A 108 -13.98 -6.53 8.66
CA VAL A 108 -12.75 -6.22 9.40
C VAL A 108 -12.40 -4.75 9.26
N ALA A 109 -12.47 -4.20 8.04
CA ALA A 109 -12.12 -2.81 7.78
C ALA A 109 -13.02 -1.82 8.53
N LEU A 110 -14.35 -2.00 8.43
CA LEU A 110 -15.31 -1.14 9.13
C LEU A 110 -15.16 -1.24 10.64
N ARG A 111 -14.94 -2.45 11.19
CA ARG A 111 -14.70 -2.63 12.62
C ARG A 111 -13.44 -1.91 13.09
N MET A 112 -12.36 -1.94 12.31
CA MET A 112 -11.13 -1.21 12.62
C MET A 112 -11.36 0.31 12.64
N VAL A 113 -12.10 0.84 11.67
CA VAL A 113 -12.41 2.28 11.61
C VAL A 113 -13.30 2.69 12.79
N MET A 114 -14.30 1.88 13.16
CA MET A 114 -15.16 2.14 14.33
C MET A 114 -14.39 2.14 15.65
N LEU A 115 -13.30 1.35 15.78
CA LEU A 115 -12.49 1.30 17.00
C LEU A 115 -11.64 2.55 17.22
N VAL A 116 -11.17 3.19 16.15
CA VAL A 116 -10.28 4.36 16.22
C VAL A 116 -11.06 5.65 16.50
N GLY A 117 -12.31 5.71 16.03
CA GLY A 117 -13.22 6.84 16.25
C GLY A 117 -13.29 7.79 15.06
N VAL A 118 -14.14 8.81 15.20
CA VAL A 118 -14.64 9.66 14.11
C VAL A 118 -13.99 11.03 14.01
N ASN A 119 -13.05 11.34 14.91
CA ASN A 119 -12.25 12.56 14.79
C ASN A 119 -11.44 12.49 13.48
N PRO A 120 -11.43 13.53 12.63
CA PRO A 120 -10.85 13.49 11.29
C PRO A 120 -9.40 13.00 11.22
N ALA A 121 -8.55 13.42 12.16
CA ALA A 121 -7.16 12.99 12.22
C ALA A 121 -7.05 11.50 12.58
N TRP A 122 -7.82 11.05 13.58
CA TRP A 122 -7.86 9.65 13.99
C TRP A 122 -8.57 8.76 12.95
N LEU A 123 -9.58 9.28 12.28
CA LEU A 123 -10.32 8.61 11.21
C LEU A 123 -9.38 8.30 10.03
N THR A 124 -8.54 9.25 9.61
CA THR A 124 -7.52 8.97 8.58
C THR A 124 -6.53 7.90 9.03
N LEU A 125 -6.12 7.88 10.31
CA LEU A 125 -5.27 6.83 10.86
C LEU A 125 -6.00 5.47 10.87
N GLY A 126 -7.29 5.45 11.21
CA GLY A 126 -8.12 4.26 11.15
C GLY A 126 -8.21 3.69 9.74
N PHE A 127 -8.38 4.54 8.72
CA PHE A 127 -8.32 4.12 7.32
C PHE A 127 -6.92 3.61 6.93
N MET A 128 -5.84 4.28 7.37
CA MET A 128 -4.47 3.81 7.09
C MET A 128 -4.19 2.44 7.70
N VAL A 129 -4.49 2.25 8.99
CA VAL A 129 -4.25 0.98 9.70
C VAL A 129 -5.09 -0.13 9.11
N SER A 130 -6.36 0.15 8.81
CA SER A 130 -7.27 -0.80 8.17
C SER A 130 -6.79 -1.23 6.79
N CYS A 131 -6.43 -0.26 5.93
CA CYS A 131 -5.94 -0.52 4.59
C CYS A 131 -4.59 -1.27 4.60
N ALA A 132 -3.65 -0.86 5.47
CA ALA A 132 -2.38 -1.56 5.63
C ALA A 132 -2.55 -3.00 6.12
N PHE A 133 -3.47 -3.23 7.06
CA PHE A 133 -3.77 -4.58 7.54
C PHE A 133 -4.37 -5.45 6.44
N LEU A 134 -5.29 -4.92 5.62
CA LEU A 134 -5.83 -5.67 4.49
C LEU A 134 -4.75 -5.97 3.44
N SER A 135 -3.90 -5.00 3.13
CA SER A 135 -2.84 -5.12 2.13
C SER A 135 -1.69 -6.01 2.55
N MET A 136 -1.59 -6.36 3.83
CA MET A 136 -0.67 -7.39 4.32
C MET A 136 -1.04 -8.79 3.79
N TRP A 137 -2.30 -9.02 3.43
CA TRP A 137 -2.80 -10.36 3.04
C TRP A 137 -3.38 -10.39 1.63
N LEU A 138 -3.89 -9.25 1.17
CA LEU A 138 -4.43 -9.03 -0.16
C LEU A 138 -3.47 -8.17 -0.98
N SER A 139 -3.68 -8.10 -2.29
CA SER A 139 -2.88 -7.19 -3.12
C SER A 139 -3.11 -5.73 -2.75
N ASN A 140 -2.08 -4.88 -2.91
CA ASN A 140 -2.15 -3.43 -2.70
C ASN A 140 -3.33 -2.79 -3.47
N THR A 141 -3.54 -3.24 -4.70
CA THR A 141 -4.62 -2.78 -5.58
C THR A 141 -5.99 -3.12 -5.01
N SER A 142 -6.18 -4.37 -4.58
CA SER A 142 -7.43 -4.84 -3.98
C SER A 142 -7.74 -4.07 -2.69
N ALA A 143 -6.76 -3.92 -1.79
CA ALA A 143 -6.93 -3.19 -0.54
C ALA A 143 -7.39 -1.74 -0.76
N ALA A 144 -6.73 -1.01 -1.67
CA ALA A 144 -7.12 0.35 -2.02
C ALA A 144 -8.52 0.41 -2.66
N ALA A 145 -8.81 -0.44 -3.64
CA ALA A 145 -10.11 -0.51 -4.31
C ALA A 145 -11.28 -0.78 -3.34
N MET A 146 -11.03 -1.57 -2.29
CA MET A 146 -12.05 -1.92 -1.29
C MET A 146 -12.33 -0.79 -0.30
N VAL A 147 -11.29 -0.06 0.12
CA VAL A 147 -11.41 0.99 1.15
C VAL A 147 -11.88 2.31 0.55
N MET A 148 -11.54 2.61 -0.72
CA MET A 148 -11.86 3.89 -1.35
C MET A 148 -13.35 4.24 -1.41
N PRO A 149 -14.29 3.34 -1.75
CA PRO A 149 -15.72 3.65 -1.71
C PRO A 149 -16.22 4.06 -0.31
N ILE A 150 -15.66 3.46 0.74
CA ILE A 150 -15.99 3.79 2.13
C ILE A 150 -15.47 5.19 2.46
N VAL A 151 -14.24 5.48 2.04
CA VAL A 151 -13.61 6.79 2.24
C VAL A 151 -14.34 7.90 1.48
N GLU A 152 -14.75 7.66 0.25
CA GLU A 152 -15.60 8.58 -0.54
C GLU A 152 -16.92 8.85 0.19
N ALA A 153 -17.63 7.81 0.64
CA ALA A 153 -18.90 7.96 1.34
C ALA A 153 -18.75 8.80 2.63
N VAL A 154 -17.72 8.53 3.44
CA VAL A 154 -17.46 9.27 4.68
C VAL A 154 -17.00 10.70 4.39
N ALA A 155 -16.14 10.91 3.38
CA ALA A 155 -15.69 12.23 3.00
C ALA A 155 -16.84 13.12 2.50
N GLN A 156 -17.74 12.60 1.68
CA GLN A 156 -18.92 13.33 1.20
C GLN A 156 -19.84 13.75 2.36
N GLN A 157 -20.03 12.88 3.36
CA GLN A 157 -20.82 13.21 4.53
C GLN A 157 -20.19 14.26 5.42
N ILE A 158 -18.87 14.21 5.59
CA ILE A 158 -18.11 15.26 6.28
C ILE A 158 -18.31 16.61 5.59
N ILE A 159 -18.16 16.66 4.26
CA ILE A 159 -18.34 17.89 3.47
C ILE A 159 -19.77 18.42 3.62
N LYS A 160 -20.77 17.54 3.52
CA LYS A 160 -22.18 17.92 3.67
C LYS A 160 -22.46 18.53 5.04
N ALA A 161 -22.05 17.84 6.11
CA ALA A 161 -22.23 18.33 7.49
C ALA A 161 -21.51 19.67 7.73
N GLU A 162 -20.34 19.87 7.13
CA GLU A 162 -19.62 21.13 7.21
C GLU A 162 -20.30 22.26 6.42
N THR A 163 -20.85 21.98 5.24
CA THR A 163 -21.63 22.98 4.49
C THR A 163 -22.91 23.41 5.21
N GLU A 164 -23.56 22.48 5.92
CA GLU A 164 -24.75 22.76 6.72
C GLU A 164 -24.41 23.59 7.97
N ALA A 165 -23.33 23.24 8.68
CA ALA A 165 -22.85 24.01 9.84
C ALA A 165 -22.43 25.44 9.45
N ASP A 166 -21.73 25.59 8.32
CA ASP A 166 -21.34 26.88 7.76
C ASP A 166 -22.55 27.74 7.35
N ALA A 167 -23.59 27.13 6.77
CA ALA A 167 -24.83 27.82 6.42
C ALA A 167 -25.57 28.32 7.66
N LEU A 168 -25.58 27.51 8.73
CA LEU A 168 -26.12 27.88 10.04
C LEU A 168 -25.34 29.07 10.65
N GLU A 169 -24.02 29.01 10.71
CA GLU A 169 -23.21 30.13 11.24
C GLU A 169 -23.39 31.43 10.43
N MET A 170 -23.51 31.32 9.11
CA MET A 170 -23.76 32.47 8.24
C MET A 170 -25.17 33.05 8.43
N SER A 171 -26.17 32.20 8.68
CA SER A 171 -27.53 32.66 9.04
C SER A 171 -27.56 33.36 10.40
N CYS A 172 -26.78 32.87 11.38
CA CYS A 172 -26.66 33.50 12.70
C CYS A 172 -25.89 34.82 12.67
N SER A 173 -24.89 34.95 11.79
CA SER A 173 -24.12 36.19 11.62
C SER A 173 -24.86 37.26 10.82
N ASN A 174 -25.80 36.88 9.95
CA ASN A 174 -26.63 37.82 9.18
C ASN A 174 -27.91 38.27 9.90
N GLY A 175 -28.08 37.95 11.19
CA GLY A 175 -29.15 38.49 12.02
C GLY A 175 -30.57 38.05 11.63
N SER A 176 -30.72 36.91 10.93
CA SER A 176 -32.03 36.31 10.68
C SER A 176 -32.19 35.03 11.51
N ILE A 177 -33.08 35.11 12.50
CA ILE A 177 -33.70 34.03 13.28
C ILE A 177 -33.00 33.73 14.63
N ASN A 178 -33.64 34.18 15.72
CA ASN A 178 -33.52 33.61 17.06
C ASN A 178 -34.45 32.39 17.15
N PRO A 179 -33.98 31.14 17.34
CA PRO A 179 -34.84 29.96 17.40
C PRO A 179 -35.66 29.83 18.70
N ALA A 180 -35.79 30.90 19.49
CA ALA A 180 -36.38 30.85 20.83
C ALA A 180 -37.80 31.46 20.92
N LEU A 181 -38.45 31.74 19.78
CA LEU A 181 -39.69 32.55 19.77
C LEU A 181 -40.82 32.06 18.85
N GLU A 182 -40.83 30.79 18.43
CA GLU A 182 -41.98 30.22 17.71
C GLU A 182 -42.53 28.97 18.41
N LEU A 183 -43.27 29.21 19.51
CA LEU A 183 -44.29 28.36 20.16
C LEU A 183 -45.18 29.39 20.90
N ASP A 184 -46.49 29.55 20.73
CA ASP A 184 -47.59 28.78 20.15
C ASP A 184 -48.65 29.79 19.68
N GLU A 185 -49.21 29.61 18.48
CA GLU A 185 -50.53 30.15 18.15
C GLU A 185 -51.38 28.99 17.60
N ASN A 186 -52.23 28.44 18.47
CA ASN A 186 -53.57 27.89 18.24
C ASN A 186 -53.83 26.57 19.00
N THR A 187 -54.58 26.64 20.10
CA THR A 187 -55.64 25.66 20.41
C THR A 187 -56.72 26.31 21.27
N GLU A 188 -57.95 25.82 21.09
CA GLU A 188 -59.28 26.36 21.38
C GLU A 188 -59.67 26.56 22.86
N GLU A 189 -60.66 27.44 23.04
CA GLU A 189 -61.68 27.60 24.11
C GLU A 189 -61.51 26.86 25.46
N CYS A 190 -61.49 27.61 26.58
CA CYS A 190 -62.49 27.46 27.66
C CYS A 190 -62.46 28.60 28.71
N GLU A 191 -63.67 29.01 29.08
CA GLU A 191 -64.22 29.84 30.15
C GLU A 191 -63.39 30.39 31.35
N SER A 192 -63.59 31.70 31.54
CA SER A 192 -63.97 32.39 32.79
C SER A 192 -62.96 32.67 33.92
N SER A 193 -63.20 33.84 34.52
CA SER A 193 -62.87 34.29 35.88
C SER A 193 -61.59 35.14 36.08
N ASP A 194 -61.87 36.45 36.15
CA ASP A 194 -61.70 37.28 37.36
C ASP A 194 -60.42 38.09 37.64
N TRP A 195 -60.71 39.38 37.90
CA TRP A 195 -60.04 40.41 38.72
C TRP A 195 -58.63 40.90 38.32
N LYS A 196 -58.51 42.16 37.85
CA LYS A 196 -58.19 43.41 38.61
C LYS A 196 -56.74 43.39 39.15
N GLU A 197 -55.90 44.42 38.99
CA GLU A 197 -56.16 45.83 39.31
C GLU A 197 -54.97 46.75 38.92
N LYS A 198 -55.30 47.99 38.50
CA LYS A 198 -54.67 49.32 38.77
C LYS A 198 -53.27 49.66 38.23
N GLU A 199 -53.14 50.67 37.35
CA GLU A 199 -53.02 52.15 37.61
C GLU A 199 -51.65 52.54 38.22
N LYS A 200 -50.86 53.56 37.83
CA LYS A 200 -51.02 54.92 37.23
C LYS A 200 -49.61 55.40 36.77
N GLN A 201 -49.42 56.15 35.67
CA GLN A 201 -49.30 57.63 35.56
C GLN A 201 -48.41 58.33 36.63
N VAL A 202 -47.56 59.35 36.42
CA VAL A 202 -47.34 60.37 35.37
C VAL A 202 -46.04 61.16 35.66
N ASN A 203 -45.49 61.80 34.61
CA ASN A 203 -44.51 62.92 34.46
C ASN A 203 -44.00 63.74 35.67
N GLY A 204 -42.77 64.27 35.52
CA GLY A 204 -42.33 65.52 36.18
C GLY A 204 -40.83 65.84 36.00
N TYR A 205 -40.52 67.08 35.64
CA TYR A 205 -39.27 67.65 35.10
C TYR A 205 -38.22 68.11 36.15
N ASP A 206 -36.94 68.10 35.73
CA ASP A 206 -35.76 68.96 36.02
C ASP A 206 -35.41 69.52 37.43
N ASN A 207 -34.18 69.28 37.92
CA ASN A 207 -33.01 70.16 37.69
C ASN A 207 -31.73 69.70 38.46
N ASP A 208 -30.59 69.91 37.78
CA ASP A 208 -29.27 70.34 38.29
C ASP A 208 -28.19 69.39 38.88
N VAL A 209 -27.10 69.32 38.09
CA VAL A 209 -25.66 69.42 38.43
C VAL A 209 -24.93 68.17 38.98
N ALA A 210 -24.18 67.50 38.10
CA ALA A 210 -22.71 67.45 38.18
C ALA A 210 -22.09 66.88 36.88
N SER A 211 -21.09 67.61 36.40
CA SER A 211 -20.21 67.40 35.25
C SER A 211 -19.58 66.01 35.08
N THR A 212 -19.57 65.48 33.85
CA THR A 212 -18.34 65.05 33.15
C THR A 212 -18.59 65.10 31.64
N VAL A 213 -17.78 65.90 30.96
CA VAL A 213 -17.76 66.13 29.50
C VAL A 213 -17.07 64.95 28.81
N CYS A 214 -17.61 64.49 27.67
CA CYS A 214 -16.89 64.45 26.38
C CYS A 214 -17.77 63.87 25.27
N THR A 215 -18.18 64.78 24.39
CA THR A 215 -18.14 64.69 22.91
C THR A 215 -18.49 63.39 22.20
N ILE A 216 -19.58 63.49 21.45
CA ILE A 216 -19.97 62.68 20.30
C ILE A 216 -18.80 62.59 19.30
N GLU A 217 -18.24 61.39 19.14
CA GLU A 217 -17.50 61.01 17.93
C GLU A 217 -18.37 60.03 17.14
N LYS A 218 -18.94 60.55 16.04
CA LYS A 218 -19.36 59.75 14.88
C LYS A 218 -18.10 59.26 14.17
N GLU A 219 -17.39 58.33 14.77
CA GLU A 219 -16.28 57.59 14.16
C GLU A 219 -16.21 56.26 14.89
N ASN A 220 -16.81 55.21 14.30
CA ASN A 220 -16.47 53.78 14.52
C ASN A 220 -17.44 52.78 13.85
N GLU A 221 -18.41 53.23 13.05
CA GLU A 221 -19.22 52.33 12.19
C GLU A 221 -18.61 52.09 10.80
N LYS A 222 -17.36 52.52 10.53
CA LYS A 222 -16.64 52.20 9.28
C LYS A 222 -15.32 51.44 9.44
N GLU A 223 -14.82 51.23 10.66
CA GLU A 223 -13.52 50.56 10.88
C GLU A 223 -13.61 49.12 11.42
N LYS A 224 -14.83 48.58 11.59
CA LYS A 224 -15.04 47.15 11.90
C LYS A 224 -15.42 46.28 10.70
N GLU A 225 -15.63 46.88 9.52
CA GLU A 225 -15.82 46.14 8.26
C GLU A 225 -14.52 45.86 7.49
N GLU A 226 -13.40 46.54 7.81
CA GLU A 226 -12.13 46.39 7.06
C GLU A 226 -11.19 45.28 7.56
N ASN A 227 -11.50 44.61 8.67
CA ASN A 227 -10.67 43.50 9.19
C ASN A 227 -11.35 42.12 9.11
N LEU A 228 -12.52 42.00 8.48
CA LEU A 228 -13.01 40.69 8.07
C LEU A 228 -12.40 40.35 6.71
N PRO A 229 -11.80 39.16 6.52
CA PRO A 229 -11.35 38.76 5.20
C PRO A 229 -12.56 38.84 4.24
N PRO A 230 -12.37 39.25 2.97
CA PRO A 230 -13.48 39.32 2.02
C PRO A 230 -14.26 38.01 2.05
N VAL A 231 -15.60 38.06 2.00
CA VAL A 231 -16.47 36.87 2.05
C VAL A 231 -16.01 35.81 1.03
N GLU A 232 -15.49 36.24 -0.13
CA GLU A 232 -14.88 35.37 -1.14
C GLU A 232 -13.56 34.71 -0.68
N THR A 233 -12.69 35.42 0.03
CA THR A 233 -11.43 34.91 0.58
C THR A 233 -11.68 33.89 1.70
N VAL A 234 -12.67 34.15 2.57
CA VAL A 234 -13.13 33.19 3.59
C VAL A 234 -13.71 31.94 2.91
N ARG A 235 -14.54 32.12 1.89
CA ARG A 235 -15.17 31.01 1.14
C ARG A 235 -14.15 30.17 0.36
N LYS A 236 -13.09 30.80 -0.17
CA LYS A 236 -11.96 30.13 -0.83
C LYS A 236 -11.12 29.33 0.17
N ASN A 237 -10.73 29.94 1.30
CA ASN A 237 -9.99 29.25 2.37
C ASN A 237 -10.76 28.06 2.95
N ARG A 238 -12.09 28.13 3.05
CA ARG A 238 -12.93 27.01 3.50
C ARG A 238 -13.01 25.89 2.47
N LYS A 239 -13.25 26.19 1.18
CA LYS A 239 -13.20 25.20 0.09
C LYS A 239 -11.84 24.50 0.02
N ASP A 240 -10.76 25.25 0.19
CA ASP A 240 -9.39 24.71 0.18
C ASP A 240 -9.15 23.78 1.39
N LYS A 241 -9.69 24.11 2.57
CA LYS A 241 -9.64 23.27 3.77
C LYS A 241 -10.43 21.96 3.62
N TYR A 242 -11.64 22.01 3.05
CA TYR A 242 -12.46 20.81 2.80
C TYR A 242 -11.83 19.88 1.76
N SER A 243 -11.25 20.47 0.71
CA SER A 243 -10.46 19.74 -0.28
C SER A 243 -9.24 19.07 0.38
N GLY A 244 -8.57 19.74 1.33
CA GLY A 244 -7.42 19.19 2.06
C GLY A 244 -7.74 17.91 2.85
N VAL A 245 -8.85 17.88 3.61
CA VAL A 245 -9.26 16.69 4.39
C VAL A 245 -9.43 15.48 3.48
N PHE A 246 -10.10 15.68 2.34
CA PHE A 246 -10.37 14.58 1.43
C PHE A 246 -9.10 14.08 0.73
N LYS A 247 -8.26 15.01 0.26
CA LYS A 247 -6.95 14.68 -0.30
C LYS A 247 -6.13 13.82 0.66
N VAL A 248 -6.11 14.15 1.95
CA VAL A 248 -5.41 13.36 2.97
C VAL A 248 -5.99 11.96 3.08
N MET A 249 -7.31 11.82 3.21
CA MET A 249 -7.95 10.50 3.33
C MET A 249 -7.61 9.60 2.13
N CYS A 250 -7.69 10.15 0.93
CA CYS A 250 -7.31 9.48 -0.32
C CYS A 250 -5.84 9.02 -0.30
N LEU A 251 -4.90 9.94 -0.02
CA LEU A 251 -3.46 9.63 0.01
C LEU A 251 -3.10 8.63 1.13
N CYS A 252 -3.74 8.77 2.28
CA CYS A 252 -3.62 7.83 3.39
C CYS A 252 -3.94 6.40 2.94
N VAL A 253 -5.02 6.18 2.19
CA VAL A 253 -5.40 4.85 1.67
C VAL A 253 -4.38 4.34 0.65
N ALA A 254 -4.02 5.15 -0.34
CA ALA A 254 -3.08 4.75 -1.40
C ALA A 254 -1.72 4.31 -0.84
N TYR A 255 -1.17 5.13 0.06
CA TYR A 255 0.16 4.91 0.61
C TYR A 255 0.15 3.80 1.66
N SER A 256 -0.89 3.73 2.51
CA SER A 256 -1.01 2.64 3.49
C SER A 256 -1.20 1.26 2.86
N ALA A 257 -1.87 1.16 1.70
CA ALA A 257 -1.94 -0.10 0.96
C ALA A 257 -0.52 -0.61 0.65
N THR A 258 0.27 0.25 0.01
CA THR A 258 1.64 -0.10 -0.38
C THR A 258 2.56 -0.35 0.82
N ILE A 259 2.46 0.46 1.88
CA ILE A 259 3.22 0.27 3.13
C ILE A 259 2.82 -1.06 3.79
N GLY A 260 1.53 -1.38 3.86
CA GLY A 260 1.02 -2.62 4.44
C GLY A 260 1.55 -3.88 3.75
N GLY A 261 1.66 -3.84 2.43
CA GLY A 261 2.20 -4.93 1.61
C GLY A 261 3.65 -5.32 1.95
N LEU A 262 4.43 -4.45 2.58
CA LEU A 262 5.80 -4.75 3.03
C LEU A 262 5.86 -5.81 4.13
N THR A 263 4.80 -5.90 4.93
CA THR A 263 4.79 -6.61 6.23
C THR A 263 4.98 -8.12 6.08
N THR A 264 4.40 -8.72 5.05
CA THR A 264 4.50 -10.16 4.77
C THR A 264 5.20 -10.39 3.45
N ILE A 265 5.73 -11.60 3.28
CA ILE A 265 6.25 -12.01 1.97
C ILE A 265 5.13 -11.93 0.93
N THR A 266 3.91 -12.37 1.29
CA THR A 266 2.78 -12.48 0.37
C THR A 266 2.06 -11.17 0.05
N GLY A 267 2.30 -10.10 0.81
CA GLY A 267 1.59 -8.83 0.65
C GLY A 267 1.90 -8.10 -0.65
N THR A 268 3.16 -8.15 -1.09
CA THR A 268 3.58 -7.59 -2.39
C THR A 268 4.38 -8.61 -3.18
N SER A 269 4.20 -8.59 -4.50
CA SER A 269 4.95 -9.43 -5.43
C SER A 269 6.46 -9.19 -5.39
N THR A 270 6.91 -8.00 -4.99
CA THR A 270 8.35 -7.70 -4.86
C THR A 270 9.03 -8.56 -3.80
N ASN A 271 8.40 -8.72 -2.64
CA ASN A 271 8.91 -9.54 -1.54
C ASN A 271 8.97 -11.02 -1.93
N LEU A 272 7.94 -11.49 -2.64
CA LEU A 272 7.90 -12.84 -3.19
C LEU A 272 9.03 -13.10 -4.21
N ILE A 273 9.23 -12.17 -5.15
CA ILE A 273 10.31 -12.27 -6.15
C ILE A 273 11.68 -12.33 -5.44
N PHE A 274 11.89 -11.47 -4.46
CA PHE A 274 13.11 -11.49 -3.66
C PHE A 274 13.33 -12.83 -2.96
N ALA A 275 12.33 -13.33 -2.22
CA ALA A 275 12.47 -14.56 -1.45
C ALA A 275 12.84 -15.75 -2.36
N GLU A 276 12.17 -15.89 -3.50
CA GLU A 276 12.42 -17.01 -4.41
C GLU A 276 13.75 -16.85 -5.18
N GLN A 277 14.08 -15.66 -5.66
CA GLN A 277 15.35 -15.43 -6.35
C GLN A 277 16.54 -15.61 -5.40
N PHE A 278 16.40 -15.15 -4.16
CA PHE A 278 17.39 -15.37 -3.12
C PHE A 278 17.55 -16.86 -2.82
N ASN A 279 16.45 -17.61 -2.62
CA ASN A 279 16.50 -19.05 -2.35
C ASN A 279 17.03 -19.87 -3.55
N THR A 280 16.77 -19.41 -4.77
CA THR A 280 17.30 -20.03 -6.00
C THR A 280 18.82 -19.83 -6.09
N ARG A 281 19.31 -18.64 -5.75
CA ARG A 281 20.74 -18.33 -5.79
C ARG A 281 21.51 -18.93 -4.61
N TYR A 282 20.91 -18.95 -3.42
CA TYR A 282 21.53 -19.41 -2.18
C TYR A 282 20.71 -20.53 -1.53
N PRO A 283 20.65 -21.74 -2.13
CA PRO A 283 19.79 -22.82 -1.67
C PRO A 283 20.14 -23.33 -0.25
N ASP A 284 21.39 -23.15 0.18
CA ASP A 284 21.86 -23.57 1.49
C ASP A 284 21.43 -22.62 2.64
N CYS A 285 20.94 -21.41 2.34
CA CYS A 285 20.38 -20.49 3.33
C CYS A 285 18.86 -20.54 3.36
N GLN A 286 18.31 -21.19 4.38
CA GLN A 286 16.87 -21.18 4.69
C GLN A 286 16.50 -20.08 5.69
N CYS A 287 17.27 -19.00 5.69
CA CYS A 287 17.19 -17.94 6.69
C CYS A 287 15.92 -17.07 6.51
N ILE A 288 15.44 -16.95 5.26
CA ILE A 288 14.24 -16.19 4.89
C ILE A 288 13.03 -17.14 4.86
N SER A 289 12.22 -17.08 5.91
CA SER A 289 10.92 -17.75 6.05
C SER A 289 9.82 -16.70 6.17
N PHE A 290 8.57 -17.11 6.02
CA PHE A 290 7.43 -16.21 6.28
C PHE A 290 7.54 -15.53 7.66
N GLY A 291 7.90 -16.29 8.70
CA GLY A 291 8.03 -15.79 10.06
C GLY A 291 9.18 -14.80 10.24
N SER A 292 10.37 -15.10 9.70
CA SER A 292 11.53 -14.21 9.83
C SER A 292 11.34 -12.90 9.06
N TRP A 293 10.73 -12.95 7.86
CA TRP A 293 10.37 -11.74 7.13
C TRP A 293 9.36 -10.89 7.89
N PHE A 294 8.34 -11.50 8.49
CA PHE A 294 7.32 -10.77 9.25
C PHE A 294 7.92 -10.03 10.46
N ILE A 295 8.78 -10.71 11.24
CA ILE A 295 9.45 -10.11 12.39
C ILE A 295 10.35 -8.94 11.95
N LEU A 296 11.02 -9.08 10.80
CA LEU A 296 11.84 -8.02 10.21
C LEU A 296 11.02 -6.81 9.75
N SER A 297 9.89 -7.06 9.08
CA SER A 297 9.13 -6.04 8.35
C SER A 297 8.10 -5.29 9.18
N ILE A 298 7.51 -5.89 10.23
CA ILE A 298 6.50 -5.19 11.06
C ILE A 298 7.05 -3.86 11.61
N PRO A 299 8.22 -3.80 12.27
CA PRO A 299 8.69 -2.55 12.86
C PRO A 299 8.86 -1.48 11.77
N ILE A 300 9.35 -1.87 10.59
CA ILE A 300 9.49 -1.00 9.42
C ILE A 300 8.12 -0.45 9.01
N THR A 301 7.15 -1.32 8.76
CA THR A 301 5.79 -0.94 8.35
C THR A 301 5.15 0.00 9.37
N VAL A 302 5.19 -0.34 10.66
CA VAL A 302 4.56 0.46 11.72
C VAL A 302 5.21 1.84 11.81
N THR A 303 6.54 1.92 11.79
CA THR A 303 7.26 3.20 11.83
C THR A 303 6.96 4.04 10.60
N ILE A 304 7.00 3.47 9.38
CA ILE A 304 6.67 4.20 8.14
C ILE A 304 5.20 4.64 8.16
N LEU A 305 4.26 3.81 8.61
CA LEU A 305 2.84 4.14 8.65
C LEU A 305 2.55 5.31 9.59
N VAL A 306 3.10 5.29 10.81
CA VAL A 306 2.93 6.36 11.80
C VAL A 306 3.59 7.67 11.34
N THR A 307 4.82 7.60 10.83
CA THR A 307 5.55 8.78 10.35
C THR A 307 4.92 9.36 9.09
N SER A 308 4.43 8.52 8.17
CA SER A 308 3.69 8.94 6.98
C SER A 308 2.36 9.59 7.35
N TRP A 309 1.65 9.07 8.35
CA TRP A 309 0.44 9.70 8.85
C TRP A 309 0.74 11.13 9.35
N ILE A 310 1.74 11.30 10.22
CA ILE A 310 2.15 12.63 10.71
C ILE A 310 2.52 13.57 9.57
N TRP A 311 3.29 13.08 8.58
CA TRP A 311 3.70 13.85 7.41
C TRP A 311 2.51 14.34 6.56
N LEU A 312 1.55 13.45 6.28
CA LEU A 312 0.35 13.78 5.50
C LEU A 312 -0.55 14.77 6.26
N GLN A 313 -0.72 14.58 7.57
CA GLN A 313 -1.44 15.54 8.41
C GLN A 313 -0.78 16.92 8.34
N TRP A 314 0.55 16.97 8.45
CA TRP A 314 1.28 18.22 8.43
C TRP A 314 1.11 19.00 7.12
N ILE A 315 1.25 18.34 5.96
CA ILE A 315 1.17 19.01 4.65
C ILE A 315 -0.20 19.61 4.37
N PHE A 316 -1.28 18.89 4.67
CA PHE A 316 -2.61 19.25 4.18
C PHE A 316 -3.54 19.84 5.25
N LEU A 317 -3.30 19.56 6.54
CA LEU A 317 -4.13 20.04 7.66
C LEU A 317 -3.38 21.06 8.54
N GLY A 318 -2.05 21.15 8.44
CA GLY A 318 -1.21 22.07 9.23
C GLY A 318 -0.87 21.55 10.64
N PHE A 319 0.12 22.18 11.30
CA PHE A 319 0.55 21.82 12.66
C PHE A 319 -0.49 22.25 13.70
N ASP A 320 -1.41 21.35 14.06
CA ASP A 320 -2.40 21.61 15.13
C ASP A 320 -2.47 20.45 16.15
N PHE A 321 -1.30 19.94 16.57
CA PHE A 321 -1.16 18.83 17.53
C PHE A 321 -1.97 19.03 18.83
N LYS A 322 -2.13 20.28 19.26
CA LYS A 322 -2.86 20.65 20.49
C LYS A 322 -4.36 20.41 20.36
N ASN A 323 -4.92 20.41 19.15
CA ASN A 323 -6.31 20.08 18.87
C ASN A 323 -6.50 18.59 18.52
N MET A 324 -5.49 17.91 17.95
CA MET A 324 -5.53 16.47 17.64
C MET A 324 -5.51 15.56 18.88
N PHE A 325 -4.77 15.92 19.92
CA PHE A 325 -4.64 15.12 21.16
C PHE A 325 -5.59 15.53 22.29
N LYS A 326 -6.46 16.53 22.08
CA LYS A 326 -7.50 16.90 23.04
C LYS A 326 -8.64 15.86 23.01
N ARG A 327 -8.48 14.82 23.82
CA ARG A 327 -9.41 13.68 24.00
C ARG A 327 -10.79 14.03 24.57
N CYS A 328 -11.04 15.30 24.92
CA CYS A 328 -12.25 15.76 25.63
C CYS A 328 -12.89 16.99 24.97
N LYS A 329 -13.49 16.82 23.78
CA LYS A 329 -14.56 17.70 23.30
C LYS A 329 -15.83 16.88 23.13
N LYS A 330 -17.00 17.49 23.35
CA LYS A 330 -18.30 16.89 22.96
C LYS A 330 -18.21 16.47 21.50
N ILE A 331 -18.67 15.26 21.19
CA ILE A 331 -18.74 14.73 19.83
C ILE A 331 -19.46 15.76 18.95
N THR A 332 -18.75 16.27 17.95
CA THR A 332 -19.26 17.31 17.04
C THR A 332 -20.36 16.69 16.16
N ALA A 333 -21.31 17.49 15.66
CA ALA A 333 -22.35 16.99 14.74
C ALA A 333 -21.74 16.22 13.54
N ARG A 334 -20.58 16.67 13.05
CA ARG A 334 -19.72 16.00 12.05
C ARG A 334 -19.33 14.58 12.42
N GLU A 335 -18.87 14.40 13.66
CA GLU A 335 -18.37 13.12 14.16
C GLU A 335 -19.54 12.13 14.29
N LYS A 336 -20.71 12.59 14.74
CA LYS A 336 -21.94 11.78 14.75
C LYS A 336 -22.40 11.36 13.35
N ALA A 337 -22.39 12.28 12.38
CA ALA A 337 -22.75 11.96 11.00
C ALA A 337 -21.81 10.91 10.40
N SER A 338 -20.50 11.09 10.58
CA SER A 338 -19.48 10.14 10.09
C SER A 338 -19.63 8.76 10.75
N GLU A 339 -19.92 8.72 12.06
CA GLU A 339 -20.15 7.48 12.80
C GLU A 339 -21.38 6.74 12.27
N GLN A 340 -22.45 7.49 11.98
CA GLN A 340 -23.68 6.95 11.44
C GLN A 340 -23.45 6.28 10.08
N VAL A 341 -22.66 6.86 9.16
CA VAL A 341 -22.32 6.19 7.88
C VAL A 341 -21.64 4.86 8.08
N ILE A 342 -20.58 4.87 8.88
CA ILE A 342 -19.73 3.70 9.08
C ILE A 342 -20.57 2.60 9.72
N ARG A 343 -21.44 2.98 10.66
CA ARG A 343 -22.35 2.07 11.33
C ARG A 343 -23.43 1.55 10.39
N GLU A 344 -24.04 2.39 9.56
CA GLU A 344 -25.01 1.97 8.55
C GLU A 344 -24.40 0.99 7.54
N GLU A 345 -23.18 1.26 7.05
CA GLU A 345 -22.43 0.34 6.19
C GLU A 345 -22.10 -0.98 6.90
N TYR A 346 -21.79 -0.95 8.20
CA TYR A 346 -21.56 -2.15 8.98
C TYR A 346 -22.85 -2.96 9.20
N GLU A 347 -23.96 -2.29 9.49
CA GLU A 347 -25.27 -2.92 9.70
C GLU A 347 -25.81 -3.55 8.39
N LYS A 348 -25.50 -2.97 7.22
CA LYS A 348 -25.81 -3.56 5.90
C LYS A 348 -25.17 -4.94 5.69
N LEU A 349 -24.07 -5.27 6.37
CA LEU A 349 -23.41 -6.58 6.27
C LEU A 349 -24.13 -7.70 7.03
N GLY A 350 -25.04 -7.37 7.95
CA GLY A 350 -25.73 -8.37 8.78
C GLY A 350 -24.80 -9.17 9.71
N PRO A 351 -25.30 -10.26 10.35
CA PRO A 351 -24.49 -11.14 11.20
C PRO A 351 -23.42 -11.89 10.39
N MET A 352 -22.33 -12.30 11.03
CA MET A 352 -21.27 -13.09 10.38
C MET A 352 -21.84 -14.38 9.79
N SER A 353 -21.66 -14.55 8.47
CA SER A 353 -22.07 -15.76 7.78
C SER A 353 -21.13 -16.94 8.11
N TYR A 354 -21.64 -18.18 7.96
CA TYR A 354 -20.82 -19.38 8.16
C TYR A 354 -19.54 -19.39 7.28
N PRO A 355 -19.59 -19.04 5.98
CA PRO A 355 -18.38 -18.94 5.15
C PRO A 355 -17.36 -17.91 5.63
N GLU A 356 -17.80 -16.78 6.19
CA GLU A 356 -16.90 -15.79 6.79
C GLU A 356 -16.14 -16.41 7.97
N ILE A 357 -16.84 -17.15 8.84
CA ILE A 357 -16.24 -17.81 10.01
C ILE A 357 -15.24 -18.88 9.56
N VAL A 358 -15.62 -19.74 8.61
CA VAL A 358 -14.70 -20.78 8.08
C VAL A 358 -13.48 -20.14 7.42
N THR A 359 -13.68 -19.10 6.61
CA THR A 359 -12.56 -18.36 5.99
C THR A 359 -11.62 -17.79 7.04
N PHE A 360 -12.17 -17.21 8.12
CA PHE A 360 -11.38 -16.70 9.23
C PHE A 360 -10.61 -17.81 9.96
N VAL A 361 -11.23 -18.96 10.23
CA VAL A 361 -10.56 -20.11 10.86
C VAL A 361 -9.42 -20.63 9.98
N LEU A 362 -9.65 -20.81 8.67
CA LEU A 362 -8.61 -21.23 7.73
C LEU A 362 -7.48 -20.21 7.59
N PHE A 363 -7.82 -18.92 7.63
CA PHE A 363 -6.85 -17.82 7.65
C PHE A 363 -5.93 -17.89 8.88
N ILE A 364 -6.51 -18.03 10.07
CA ILE A 364 -5.75 -18.18 11.32
C ILE A 364 -4.90 -19.46 11.28
N LEU A 365 -5.46 -20.57 10.79
CA LEU A 365 -4.73 -21.83 10.65
C LEU A 365 -3.53 -21.70 9.70
N MET A 366 -3.70 -21.09 8.52
CA MET A 366 -2.61 -20.83 7.57
C MET A 366 -1.51 -19.98 8.20
N THR A 367 -1.91 -18.91 8.90
CA THR A 367 -1.01 -17.99 9.58
C THR A 367 -0.20 -18.72 10.66
N LEU A 368 -0.87 -19.52 11.50
CA LEU A 368 -0.21 -20.32 12.53
C LEU A 368 0.77 -21.33 11.94
N LEU A 369 0.41 -22.00 10.84
CA LEU A 369 1.31 -22.94 10.16
C LEU A 369 2.58 -22.25 9.68
N TRP A 370 2.50 -21.06 9.09
CA TRP A 370 3.70 -20.32 8.67
C TRP A 370 4.58 -19.89 9.86
N PHE A 371 3.98 -19.33 10.92
CA PHE A 371 4.77 -18.89 12.09
C PHE A 371 5.39 -20.03 12.88
N THR A 372 4.74 -21.19 12.92
CA THR A 372 5.22 -22.34 13.69
C THR A 372 6.09 -23.30 12.87
N ARG A 373 6.31 -23.03 11.57
CA ARG A 373 7.12 -23.89 10.69
C ARG A 373 8.54 -24.02 11.19
N GLU A 374 9.25 -22.89 11.24
CA GLU A 374 10.65 -22.76 11.67
C GLU A 374 10.84 -21.43 12.41
N PRO A 375 10.31 -21.31 13.63
CA PRO A 375 10.32 -20.04 14.36
C PRO A 375 11.73 -19.61 14.83
N GLY A 376 12.75 -20.46 14.70
CA GLY A 376 14.15 -20.15 15.02
C GLY A 376 14.51 -20.28 16.51
N PHE A 377 13.58 -20.00 17.43
CA PHE A 377 13.81 -20.11 18.88
C PHE A 377 13.39 -21.48 19.47
N ILE A 378 12.48 -22.19 18.80
CA ILE A 378 12.02 -23.54 19.16
C ILE A 378 12.05 -24.38 17.87
N PRO A 379 12.33 -25.70 17.94
CA PRO A 379 12.12 -26.59 16.81
C PRO A 379 10.65 -26.53 16.37
N GLY A 380 10.39 -25.91 15.22
CA GLY A 380 9.04 -25.76 14.68
C GLY A 380 8.49 -27.08 14.15
N TRP A 381 7.26 -27.09 13.64
CA TRP A 381 6.64 -28.33 13.17
C TRP A 381 7.36 -28.97 11.97
N SER A 382 8.21 -28.23 11.23
CA SER A 382 9.06 -28.84 10.19
C SER A 382 10.01 -29.90 10.77
N SER A 383 10.41 -29.74 12.03
CA SER A 383 11.29 -30.67 12.75
C SER A 383 10.64 -32.03 13.06
N LEU A 384 9.30 -32.13 13.00
CA LEU A 384 8.56 -33.39 13.14
C LEU A 384 8.82 -34.34 11.95
N PHE A 385 9.35 -33.81 10.85
CA PHE A 385 9.70 -34.56 9.65
C PHE A 385 11.22 -34.54 9.40
N PRO A 386 12.06 -35.02 10.35
CA PRO A 386 13.52 -34.87 10.28
C PRO A 386 14.14 -35.67 9.13
N LYS A 387 13.45 -36.70 8.63
CA LYS A 387 13.87 -37.49 7.46
C LYS A 387 13.78 -36.72 6.14
N TYR A 388 13.02 -35.63 6.09
CA TYR A 388 12.70 -34.89 4.86
C TYR A 388 12.98 -33.39 5.03
N LYS A 389 14.23 -33.03 5.36
CA LYS A 389 14.64 -31.63 5.51
C LYS A 389 14.44 -30.89 4.18
N GLY A 390 13.72 -29.76 4.22
CA GLY A 390 13.42 -28.93 3.03
C GLY A 390 12.17 -29.35 2.23
N TYR A 391 11.49 -30.44 2.57
CA TYR A 391 10.26 -30.86 1.87
C TYR A 391 9.00 -30.15 2.38
N ALA A 392 9.05 -29.64 3.62
CA ALA A 392 7.97 -28.87 4.23
C ALA A 392 8.26 -27.37 4.10
N THR A 393 7.80 -26.78 2.99
CA THR A 393 7.95 -25.35 2.70
C THR A 393 6.70 -24.55 3.06
N ASP A 394 6.80 -23.21 3.09
CA ASP A 394 5.64 -22.31 3.26
C ASP A 394 4.58 -22.54 2.18
N SER A 395 5.02 -22.93 0.99
CA SER A 395 4.20 -23.28 -0.18
C SER A 395 3.39 -24.54 0.07
N THR A 396 3.97 -25.53 0.74
CA THR A 396 3.29 -26.80 1.07
C THR A 396 2.12 -26.54 2.03
N SER A 397 2.32 -25.77 3.10
CA SER A 397 1.24 -25.41 4.01
C SER A 397 0.17 -24.55 3.34
N ALA A 398 0.57 -23.61 2.49
CA ALA A 398 -0.37 -22.76 1.75
C ALA A 398 -1.25 -23.58 0.80
N LEU A 399 -0.68 -24.57 0.11
CA LEU A 399 -1.40 -25.42 -0.85
C LEU A 399 -2.39 -26.38 -0.16
N VAL A 400 -2.03 -26.92 1.00
CA VAL A 400 -2.95 -27.74 1.81
C VAL A 400 -4.18 -26.94 2.22
N ILE A 401 -3.98 -25.71 2.74
CA ILE A 401 -5.10 -24.84 3.10
C ILE A 401 -5.87 -24.36 1.86
N GLY A 402 -5.17 -24.05 0.77
CA GLY A 402 -5.76 -23.71 -0.52
C GLY A 402 -6.73 -24.79 -1.01
N LEU A 403 -6.35 -26.06 -0.90
CA LEU A 403 -7.18 -27.20 -1.25
C LEU A 403 -8.44 -27.29 -0.37
N LEU A 404 -8.33 -26.97 0.93
CA LEU A 404 -9.48 -26.96 1.84
C LEU A 404 -10.57 -25.96 1.41
N PHE A 405 -10.22 -24.83 0.78
CA PHE A 405 -11.21 -23.88 0.25
C PHE A 405 -12.07 -24.47 -0.89
N PHE A 406 -11.57 -25.49 -1.60
CA PHE A 406 -12.33 -26.21 -2.63
C PHE A 406 -13.11 -27.42 -2.08
N ILE A 407 -12.79 -27.89 -0.87
CA ILE A 407 -13.38 -29.07 -0.23
C ILE A 407 -14.47 -28.70 0.78
N ILE A 408 -14.30 -27.61 1.53
CA ILE A 408 -15.24 -27.24 2.57
C ILE A 408 -16.48 -26.57 1.93
N PRO A 409 -17.71 -27.04 2.24
CA PRO A 409 -18.92 -26.46 1.67
C PRO A 409 -19.24 -25.10 2.31
N ALA A 410 -19.70 -24.15 1.50
CA ALA A 410 -20.11 -22.81 1.94
C ALA A 410 -21.50 -22.79 2.63
N LYS A 411 -22.36 -23.76 2.32
CA LYS A 411 -23.67 -23.90 2.96
C LYS A 411 -23.71 -25.19 3.74
N THR A 412 -24.02 -25.10 5.02
CA THR A 412 -24.34 -26.27 5.85
C THR A 412 -25.81 -26.65 5.62
N LEU A 413 -26.14 -27.94 5.78
CA LEU A 413 -27.52 -28.42 5.81
C LEU A 413 -28.28 -27.64 6.90
N SER A 414 -29.23 -26.80 6.49
CA SER A 414 -30.14 -26.12 7.42
C SER A 414 -31.42 -26.92 7.55
N ARG A 415 -31.73 -27.36 8.77
CA ARG A 415 -32.99 -28.05 9.07
C ARG A 415 -34.08 -26.99 9.25
N THR A 416 -35.10 -27.02 8.40
CA THR A 416 -36.24 -26.10 8.55
C THR A 416 -37.01 -26.41 9.84
N SER A 417 -37.76 -25.42 10.36
CA SER A 417 -38.65 -25.55 11.52
C SER A 417 -39.70 -26.66 11.37
N ASN A 418 -39.90 -27.18 10.15
CA ASN A 418 -40.88 -28.22 9.82
C ASN A 418 -40.26 -29.63 9.78
N GLY A 419 -38.96 -29.78 10.11
CA GLY A 419 -38.29 -31.09 10.15
C GLY A 419 -37.82 -31.63 8.79
N GLU A 420 -38.06 -30.93 7.68
CA GLU A 420 -37.54 -31.29 6.36
C GLU A 420 -36.11 -30.74 6.16
N ASN A 421 -35.18 -31.66 5.85
CA ASN A 421 -33.82 -31.33 5.43
C ASN A 421 -33.85 -30.93 3.95
N THR A 422 -33.72 -29.64 3.63
CA THR A 422 -33.40 -29.24 2.26
C THR A 422 -31.92 -29.47 2.00
N VAL A 423 -31.61 -30.46 1.17
CA VAL A 423 -30.22 -30.72 0.73
C VAL A 423 -29.82 -29.57 -0.20
N PHE A 424 -29.14 -28.56 0.34
CA PHE A 424 -28.46 -27.59 -0.52
C PHE A 424 -27.35 -28.31 -1.27
N GLY A 425 -27.35 -28.21 -2.60
CA GLY A 425 -26.29 -28.75 -3.45
C GLY A 425 -24.92 -28.28 -2.97
N TYR A 426 -23.94 -29.19 -2.96
CA TYR A 426 -22.57 -28.92 -2.54
C TYR A 426 -22.02 -27.73 -3.34
N THR A 427 -21.78 -26.62 -2.63
CA THR A 427 -21.11 -25.43 -3.18
C THR A 427 -19.86 -25.19 -2.35
N PRO A 428 -18.66 -25.33 -2.91
CA PRO A 428 -17.41 -25.09 -2.17
C PRO A 428 -17.28 -23.61 -1.76
N LEU A 429 -16.39 -23.32 -0.79
CA LEU A 429 -16.09 -21.95 -0.38
C LEU A 429 -15.68 -21.09 -1.59
N ILE A 430 -14.81 -21.61 -2.45
CA ILE A 430 -14.42 -20.99 -3.72
C ILE A 430 -14.54 -21.98 -4.88
N THR A 431 -14.79 -21.45 -6.08
CA THR A 431 -14.83 -22.21 -7.33
C THR A 431 -13.57 -21.95 -8.16
N TRP A 432 -13.25 -22.86 -9.09
CA TRP A 432 -12.08 -22.67 -9.96
C TRP A 432 -12.17 -21.38 -10.78
N LYS A 433 -13.37 -21.02 -11.24
CA LYS A 433 -13.61 -19.80 -12.02
C LYS A 433 -13.29 -18.53 -11.20
N GLU A 434 -13.70 -18.51 -9.93
CA GLU A 434 -13.40 -17.39 -9.01
C GLU A 434 -11.90 -17.30 -8.73
N PHE A 435 -11.25 -18.43 -8.44
CA PHE A 435 -9.79 -18.48 -8.29
C PHE A 435 -9.07 -17.96 -9.55
N GLN A 436 -9.47 -18.45 -10.73
CA GLN A 436 -8.87 -18.06 -12.00
C GLN A 436 -9.00 -16.56 -12.27
N SER A 437 -10.12 -15.93 -11.88
CA SER A 437 -10.31 -14.49 -12.03
C SER A 437 -9.46 -13.64 -11.08
N CYS A 438 -9.14 -14.16 -9.89
CA CYS A 438 -8.30 -13.46 -8.91
C CYS A 438 -6.79 -13.71 -9.12
N MET A 439 -6.42 -14.79 -9.82
CA MET A 439 -5.02 -15.17 -10.02
C MET A 439 -4.27 -14.17 -10.91
N PRO A 440 -3.17 -13.55 -10.43
CA PRO A 440 -2.38 -12.60 -11.20
C PRO A 440 -1.39 -13.33 -12.13
N TRP A 441 -1.90 -13.87 -13.24
CA TRP A 441 -1.10 -14.64 -14.21
C TRP A 441 0.10 -13.87 -14.77
N GLU A 442 -0.06 -12.55 -14.97
CA GLU A 442 1.04 -11.70 -15.44
C GLU A 442 2.21 -11.69 -14.47
N ILE A 443 1.94 -11.60 -13.16
CA ILE A 443 2.97 -11.63 -12.11
C ILE A 443 3.62 -13.01 -12.06
N ALA A 444 2.81 -14.08 -12.09
CA ALA A 444 3.34 -15.45 -12.09
C ALA A 444 4.35 -15.67 -13.23
N ILE A 445 3.99 -15.29 -14.47
CA ILE A 445 4.87 -15.41 -15.64
C ILE A 445 6.07 -14.45 -15.54
N LEU A 446 5.85 -13.23 -15.06
CA LEU A 446 6.89 -12.22 -14.87
C LEU A 446 8.01 -12.73 -13.95
N VAL A 447 7.61 -13.28 -12.82
CA VAL A 447 8.51 -13.85 -11.83
C VAL A 447 9.31 -15.01 -12.44
N GLY A 448 8.65 -15.90 -13.19
CA GLY A 448 9.31 -16.99 -13.92
C GLY A 448 10.34 -16.50 -14.95
N GLY A 449 10.02 -15.45 -15.70
CA GLY A 449 10.96 -14.79 -16.62
C GLY A 449 12.14 -14.16 -15.90
N GLY A 450 11.92 -13.62 -14.70
CA GLY A 450 12.96 -13.13 -13.81
C GLY A 450 13.94 -14.20 -13.34
N PHE A 451 13.43 -15.37 -12.95
CA PHE A 451 14.29 -16.50 -12.57
C PHE A 451 15.08 -17.02 -13.75
N ALA A 452 14.45 -17.11 -14.93
CA ALA A 452 15.15 -17.45 -16.15
C ALA A 452 16.30 -16.46 -16.39
N LEU A 453 16.05 -15.15 -16.33
CA LEU A 453 17.10 -14.13 -16.49
C LEU A 453 18.22 -14.28 -15.48
N ALA A 454 17.90 -14.50 -14.20
CA ALA A 454 18.89 -14.69 -13.15
C ALA A 454 19.77 -15.92 -13.43
N GLU A 455 19.18 -17.07 -13.75
CA GLU A 455 19.88 -18.30 -14.10
C GLU A 455 20.72 -18.13 -15.38
N GLY A 456 20.18 -17.42 -16.38
CA GLY A 456 20.90 -17.08 -17.60
C GLY A 456 22.13 -16.21 -17.34
N CYS A 457 22.07 -15.26 -16.39
CA CYS A 457 23.21 -14.42 -16.00
C CYS A 457 24.33 -15.25 -15.34
N GLU A 458 23.97 -16.29 -14.58
CA GLU A 458 24.93 -17.21 -13.98
C GLU A 458 25.58 -18.11 -15.01
N VAL A 459 24.78 -18.81 -15.81
CA VAL A 459 25.27 -19.76 -16.82
C VAL A 459 26.13 -19.06 -17.88
N SER A 460 25.78 -17.82 -18.23
CA SER A 460 26.56 -17.01 -19.16
C SER A 460 27.81 -16.37 -18.56
N LYS A 461 28.01 -16.44 -17.24
CA LYS A 461 29.04 -15.71 -16.47
C LYS A 461 28.94 -14.19 -16.54
N LEU A 462 27.80 -13.65 -16.98
CA LEU A 462 27.54 -12.22 -16.96
C LEU A 462 27.60 -11.67 -15.53
N SER A 463 27.11 -12.43 -14.55
CA SER A 463 27.16 -12.06 -13.13
C SER A 463 28.58 -11.83 -12.63
N GLU A 464 29.51 -12.74 -12.93
CA GLU A 464 30.94 -12.60 -12.58
C GLU A 464 31.57 -11.38 -13.28
N TRP A 465 31.22 -11.15 -14.54
CA TRP A 465 31.71 -10.00 -15.29
C TRP A 465 31.23 -8.68 -14.67
N VAL A 466 29.94 -8.55 -14.36
CA VAL A 466 29.37 -7.37 -13.69
C VAL A 466 30.03 -7.16 -12.33
N ALA A 467 30.18 -8.23 -11.54
CA ALA A 467 30.83 -8.22 -10.24
C ALA A 467 32.27 -7.69 -10.32
N SER A 468 33.05 -8.12 -11.32
CA SER A 468 34.43 -7.66 -11.54
C SER A 468 34.52 -6.15 -11.81
N LYS A 469 33.53 -5.58 -12.50
CA LYS A 469 33.45 -4.14 -12.80
C LYS A 469 33.00 -3.31 -11.62
N LEU A 470 32.26 -3.91 -10.70
CA LEU A 470 31.76 -3.27 -9.49
C LEU A 470 32.69 -3.40 -8.29
N SER A 471 33.70 -4.27 -8.34
CA SER A 471 34.71 -4.43 -7.27
C SER A 471 35.32 -3.11 -6.75
N PRO A 472 35.61 -2.08 -7.58
CA PRO A 472 36.12 -0.79 -7.08
C PRO A 472 35.18 -0.07 -6.10
N LEU A 473 33.87 -0.34 -6.13
CA LEU A 473 32.91 0.23 -5.20
C LEU A 473 33.12 -0.27 -3.76
N GLY A 474 33.84 -1.38 -3.55
CA GLY A 474 34.21 -1.87 -2.22
C GLY A 474 35.11 -0.91 -1.42
N SER A 475 35.65 0.12 -2.06
CA SER A 475 36.37 1.22 -1.39
C SER A 475 35.45 2.18 -0.62
N LEU A 476 34.15 2.19 -0.94
CA LEU A 476 33.17 3.04 -0.27
C LEU A 476 32.72 2.41 1.05
N PRO A 477 32.34 3.23 2.04
CA PRO A 477 31.77 2.71 3.27
C PRO A 477 30.43 2.01 2.97
N LEU A 478 30.20 0.86 3.59
CA LEU A 478 29.10 -0.04 3.26
C LEU A 478 27.70 0.61 3.39
N TRP A 479 27.49 1.46 4.39
CA TRP A 479 26.23 2.20 4.55
C TRP A 479 25.92 3.10 3.34
N LEU A 480 26.95 3.63 2.67
CA LEU A 480 26.80 4.48 1.50
C LEU A 480 26.43 3.66 0.25
N ILE A 481 26.99 2.46 0.11
CA ILE A 481 26.62 1.52 -0.98
C ILE A 481 25.15 1.15 -0.87
N ILE A 482 24.69 0.80 0.33
CA ILE A 482 23.28 0.48 0.59
C ILE A 482 22.39 1.69 0.29
N LEU A 483 22.76 2.88 0.77
CA LEU A 483 21.99 4.10 0.53
C LEU A 483 21.88 4.42 -0.96
N ILE A 484 22.99 4.35 -1.72
CA ILE A 484 22.99 4.59 -3.17
C ILE A 484 22.09 3.56 -3.87
N SER A 485 22.22 2.28 -3.52
CA SER A 485 21.37 1.22 -4.06
C SER A 485 19.89 1.50 -3.83
N CYS A 486 19.52 1.82 -2.58
CA CYS A 486 18.15 2.17 -2.22
C CYS A 486 17.63 3.39 -2.99
N LEU A 487 18.41 4.46 -3.11
CA LEU A 487 18.01 5.66 -3.83
C LEU A 487 17.81 5.41 -5.34
N ILE A 488 18.68 4.61 -5.96
CA ILE A 488 18.53 4.22 -7.37
C ILE A 488 17.25 3.42 -7.56
N VAL A 489 17.03 2.40 -6.75
CA VAL A 489 15.87 1.51 -6.85
C VAL A 489 14.56 2.29 -6.60
N THR A 490 14.50 3.12 -5.55
CA THR A 490 13.35 3.99 -5.27
C THR A 490 13.08 4.96 -6.41
N SER A 491 14.11 5.47 -7.09
CA SER A 491 13.92 6.38 -8.23
C SER A 491 13.38 5.66 -9.46
N VAL A 492 13.87 4.45 -9.74
CA VAL A 492 13.44 3.67 -10.91
C VAL A 492 12.01 3.14 -10.73
N THR A 493 11.63 2.73 -9.52
CA THR A 493 10.27 2.20 -9.27
C THR A 493 9.16 3.24 -9.39
N GLU A 494 9.50 4.54 -9.47
CA GLU A 494 8.50 5.59 -9.70
C GLU A 494 8.09 5.71 -11.16
N VAL A 495 8.90 5.18 -12.08
CA VAL A 495 8.64 5.22 -13.53
C VAL A 495 8.44 3.83 -14.13
N ALA A 496 8.72 2.78 -13.37
CA ALA A 496 8.61 1.39 -13.77
C ALA A 496 7.85 0.58 -12.73
N SER A 497 7.21 -0.51 -13.14
CA SER A 497 6.49 -1.38 -12.21
C SER A 497 7.41 -1.98 -11.13
N ASN A 498 6.93 -2.05 -9.89
CA ASN A 498 7.70 -2.60 -8.77
C ASN A 498 8.25 -4.01 -9.06
N PRO A 499 7.45 -4.97 -9.59
CA PRO A 499 7.93 -6.32 -9.87
C PRO A 499 9.00 -6.38 -10.96
N ALA A 500 8.90 -5.54 -11.99
CA ALA A 500 9.95 -5.44 -13.00
C ALA A 500 11.25 -4.87 -12.42
N THR A 501 11.14 -3.81 -11.62
CA THR A 501 12.29 -3.14 -11.02
C THR A 501 13.12 -4.11 -10.19
N ILE A 502 12.50 -4.85 -9.27
CA ILE A 502 13.23 -5.78 -8.41
C ILE A 502 13.87 -6.93 -9.21
N THR A 503 13.19 -7.42 -10.24
CA THR A 503 13.68 -8.51 -11.10
C THR A 503 14.92 -8.10 -11.90
N ILE A 504 15.05 -6.83 -12.27
CA ILE A 504 16.24 -6.28 -12.94
C ILE A 504 17.39 -6.09 -11.94
N PHE A 505 17.10 -5.58 -10.75
CA PHE A 505 18.15 -5.17 -9.81
C PHE A 505 18.72 -6.33 -8.98
N LEU A 506 17.94 -7.34 -8.59
CA LEU A 506 18.46 -8.46 -7.77
C LEU A 506 19.62 -9.23 -8.43
N PRO A 507 19.58 -9.58 -9.74
CA PRO A 507 20.71 -10.21 -10.42
C PRO A 507 21.97 -9.33 -10.49
N ILE A 508 21.84 -8.02 -10.31
CA ILE A 508 22.97 -7.06 -10.35
C ILE A 508 23.53 -6.84 -8.93
N LEU A 509 22.64 -6.70 -7.95
CA LEU A 509 23.00 -6.44 -6.56
C LEU A 509 23.56 -7.68 -5.85
N SER A 510 23.15 -8.89 -6.24
CA SER A 510 23.65 -10.12 -5.62
C SER A 510 25.14 -10.34 -5.92
N PRO A 511 25.59 -10.32 -7.20
CA PRO A 511 27.01 -10.45 -7.51
C PRO A 511 27.85 -9.25 -7.04
N LEU A 512 27.24 -8.05 -6.95
CA LEU A 512 27.89 -6.90 -6.31
C LEU A 512 28.26 -7.21 -4.85
N ALA A 513 27.31 -7.73 -4.06
CA ALA A 513 27.55 -8.07 -2.66
C ALA A 513 28.64 -9.13 -2.49
N GLU A 514 28.65 -10.13 -3.38
CA GLU A 514 29.66 -11.19 -3.43
C GLU A 514 31.06 -10.61 -3.77
N ALA A 515 31.17 -9.73 -4.77
CA ALA A 515 32.44 -9.12 -5.17
C ALA A 515 33.06 -8.21 -4.11
N ILE A 516 32.24 -7.55 -3.29
CA ILE A 516 32.75 -6.73 -2.17
C ILE A 516 32.90 -7.54 -0.87
N HIS A 517 32.67 -8.86 -0.90
CA HIS A 517 32.70 -9.77 0.25
C HIS A 517 31.82 -9.32 1.42
N VAL A 518 30.59 -8.90 1.13
CA VAL A 518 29.57 -8.55 2.12
C VAL A 518 28.41 -9.52 2.06
N ASN A 519 27.77 -9.78 3.20
CA ASN A 519 26.56 -10.59 3.25
C ASN A 519 25.49 -10.05 2.26
N PRO A 520 25.05 -10.84 1.27
CA PRO A 520 24.10 -10.39 0.25
C PRO A 520 22.80 -9.80 0.82
N LEU A 521 22.30 -10.34 1.93
CA LEU A 521 21.09 -9.83 2.59
C LEU A 521 21.20 -8.36 3.01
N PHE A 522 22.42 -7.87 3.25
CA PHE A 522 22.68 -6.50 3.69
C PHE A 522 22.37 -5.45 2.61
N ILE A 523 22.39 -5.84 1.33
CA ILE A 523 22.04 -4.99 0.18
C ILE A 523 20.67 -5.37 -0.38
N LEU A 524 20.37 -6.67 -0.48
CA LEU A 524 19.18 -7.15 -1.16
C LEU A 524 17.87 -6.88 -0.39
N ILE A 525 17.86 -7.04 0.94
CA ILE A 525 16.67 -6.73 1.76
C ILE A 525 16.28 -5.25 1.61
N PRO A 526 17.16 -4.26 1.90
CA PRO A 526 16.77 -2.87 1.83
C PRO A 526 16.43 -2.42 0.39
N ALA A 527 17.09 -2.95 -0.64
CA ALA A 527 16.71 -2.70 -2.03
C ALA A 527 15.31 -3.24 -2.36
N THR A 528 14.96 -4.43 -1.87
CA THR A 528 13.63 -5.03 -2.06
C THR A 528 12.53 -4.18 -1.43
N LEU A 529 12.71 -3.75 -0.18
CA LEU A 529 11.76 -2.89 0.51
C LEU A 529 11.60 -1.54 -0.20
N CYS A 530 12.72 -0.93 -0.64
CA CYS A 530 12.72 0.34 -1.36
C CYS A 530 12.03 0.27 -2.73
N THR A 531 12.01 -0.90 -3.37
CA THR A 531 11.26 -1.10 -4.63
C THR A 531 9.76 -0.91 -4.45
N SER A 532 9.24 -0.98 -3.22
CA SER A 532 7.83 -0.72 -2.97
C SER A 532 7.54 0.75 -2.67
N PHE A 533 8.55 1.63 -2.57
CA PHE A 533 8.39 3.07 -2.30
C PHE A 533 8.08 3.86 -3.59
N ALA A 534 6.97 3.47 -4.24
CA ALA A 534 6.40 4.13 -5.40
C ALA A 534 5.26 5.05 -4.97
N PHE A 535 5.58 6.25 -4.48
CA PHE A 535 4.62 7.19 -3.88
C PHE A 535 4.46 8.50 -4.65
N LEU A 536 5.34 8.84 -5.60
CA LEU A 536 5.35 10.15 -6.27
C LEU A 536 4.28 10.29 -7.36
N LEU A 537 4.09 9.26 -8.19
CA LEU A 537 3.26 9.34 -9.39
C LEU A 537 2.01 8.46 -9.30
N PRO A 538 0.89 8.85 -9.95
CA PRO A 538 -0.29 7.99 -10.03
C PRO A 538 -0.03 6.68 -10.76
N VAL A 539 0.83 6.71 -11.78
CA VAL A 539 1.13 5.57 -12.66
C VAL A 539 2.10 4.59 -12.00
N SER A 540 2.86 5.00 -10.97
CA SER A 540 3.91 4.16 -10.39
C SER A 540 3.38 2.95 -9.61
N ASN A 541 2.14 3.00 -9.14
CA ASN A 541 1.50 1.89 -8.45
C ASN A 541 -0.01 1.88 -8.73
N PRO A 542 -0.64 0.73 -9.05
CA PRO A 542 -2.08 0.66 -9.29
C PRO A 542 -2.93 1.20 -8.13
N ALA A 543 -2.49 1.07 -6.87
CA ALA A 543 -3.19 1.65 -5.73
C ALA A 543 -3.27 3.19 -5.83
N ASN A 544 -2.17 3.84 -6.24
CA ASN A 544 -2.12 5.29 -6.47
C ASN A 544 -3.05 5.69 -7.62
N ALA A 545 -3.07 4.92 -8.71
CA ALA A 545 -3.94 5.17 -9.86
C ALA A 545 -5.43 5.08 -9.52
N ILE A 546 -5.84 4.10 -8.70
CA ILE A 546 -7.21 3.95 -8.23
C ILE A 546 -7.65 5.21 -7.48
N VAL A 547 -6.87 5.63 -6.48
CA VAL A 547 -7.22 6.80 -5.69
C VAL A 547 -7.23 8.08 -6.54
N PHE A 548 -6.29 8.21 -7.48
CA PHE A 548 -6.25 9.34 -8.42
C PHE A 548 -7.49 9.39 -9.33
N SER A 549 -8.06 8.23 -9.71
CA SER A 549 -9.23 8.14 -10.60
C SER A 549 -10.51 8.73 -10.00
N TYR A 550 -10.60 8.89 -8.69
CA TYR A 550 -11.71 9.57 -8.01
C TYR A 550 -11.72 11.09 -8.27
N GLY A 551 -10.65 11.67 -8.83
CA GLY A 551 -10.64 13.04 -9.34
C GLY A 551 -10.37 14.14 -8.29
N HIS A 552 -10.15 13.78 -7.03
CA HIS A 552 -9.95 14.75 -5.94
C HIS A 552 -8.47 15.15 -5.74
N LEU A 553 -7.53 14.46 -6.39
CA LEU A 553 -6.09 14.66 -6.26
C LEU A 553 -5.48 15.27 -7.51
N THR A 554 -4.51 16.17 -7.33
CA THR A 554 -3.65 16.62 -8.43
C THR A 554 -2.31 15.89 -8.39
N VAL A 555 -1.62 15.79 -9.54
CA VAL A 555 -0.29 15.15 -9.62
C VAL A 555 0.70 15.82 -8.66
N MET A 556 0.64 17.16 -8.53
CA MET A 556 1.51 17.90 -7.62
C MET A 556 1.23 17.61 -6.14
N ASP A 557 -0.02 17.31 -5.77
CA ASP A 557 -0.36 16.89 -4.40
C ASP A 557 0.30 15.54 -4.08
N MET A 558 0.26 14.59 -5.02
CA MET A 558 0.91 13.28 -4.87
C MET A 558 2.43 13.42 -4.82
N VAL A 559 3.04 14.18 -5.72
CA VAL A 559 4.50 14.36 -5.76
C VAL A 559 5.02 14.97 -4.46
N LYS A 560 4.39 16.02 -3.93
CA LYS A 560 4.82 16.64 -2.66
C LYS A 560 4.68 15.69 -1.47
N ALA A 561 3.56 14.98 -1.39
CA ALA A 561 3.30 14.04 -0.33
C ALA A 561 4.26 12.83 -0.41
N GLY A 562 4.39 12.25 -1.60
CA GLY A 562 5.18 11.06 -1.89
C GLY A 562 6.68 11.27 -1.72
N LEU A 563 7.22 12.44 -2.11
CA LEU A 563 8.64 12.73 -1.91
C LEU A 563 9.05 12.62 -0.44
N GLY A 564 8.24 13.17 0.47
CA GLY A 564 8.51 13.07 1.90
C GLY A 564 8.42 11.64 2.42
N ILE A 565 7.43 10.86 1.94
CA ILE A 565 7.28 9.46 2.35
C ILE A 565 8.41 8.59 1.79
N ASN A 566 8.91 8.84 0.57
CA ASN A 566 10.09 8.15 0.04
C ASN A 566 11.32 8.40 0.92
N ILE A 567 11.57 9.66 1.31
CA ILE A 567 12.69 10.02 2.19
C ILE A 567 12.54 9.33 3.55
N ILE A 568 11.36 9.38 4.15
CA ILE A 568 11.04 8.71 5.42
C ILE A 568 11.25 7.20 5.28
N GLY A 569 10.74 6.59 4.22
CA GLY A 569 10.82 5.15 3.95
C GLY A 569 12.27 4.68 3.84
N VAL A 570 13.07 5.35 3.01
CA VAL A 570 14.51 5.05 2.87
C VAL A 570 15.23 5.23 4.21
N ALA A 571 14.95 6.31 4.95
CA ALA A 571 15.57 6.54 6.25
C ALA A 571 15.21 5.45 7.27
N VAL A 572 13.95 4.99 7.32
CA VAL A 572 13.51 3.92 8.21
C VAL A 572 14.11 2.58 7.81
N VAL A 573 14.22 2.28 6.51
CA VAL A 573 14.90 1.07 6.03
C VAL A 573 16.38 1.09 6.39
N MET A 574 17.04 2.23 6.25
CA MET A 574 18.43 2.42 6.68
C MET A 574 18.60 2.29 8.20
N LEU A 575 17.64 2.79 8.98
CA LEU A 575 17.64 2.59 10.42
C LEU A 575 17.47 1.11 10.78
N ALA A 576 16.52 0.44 10.14
CA ALA A 576 16.20 -0.97 10.37
C ALA A 576 17.40 -1.87 10.08
N ILE A 577 18.04 -1.67 8.92
CA ILE A 577 19.20 -2.47 8.51
C ILE A 577 20.35 -2.31 9.50
N MET A 578 20.57 -1.11 10.04
CA MET A 578 21.67 -0.81 10.97
C MET A 578 21.36 -1.14 12.45
N THR A 579 20.15 -1.55 12.79
CA THR A 579 19.74 -1.76 14.20
C THR A 579 19.31 -3.19 14.48
N TRP A 580 18.13 -3.62 14.02
CA TRP A 580 17.57 -4.93 14.36
C TRP A 580 17.75 -5.99 13.27
N ILE A 581 17.93 -5.61 12.00
CA ILE A 581 18.09 -6.62 10.94
C ILE A 581 19.48 -7.29 11.01
N VAL A 582 20.53 -6.53 11.31
CA VAL A 582 21.89 -7.04 11.52
C VAL A 582 21.94 -8.20 12.51
N PRO A 583 21.44 -8.08 13.76
CA PRO A 583 21.51 -9.17 14.73
C PRO A 583 20.60 -10.35 14.37
N ILE A 584 19.52 -10.15 13.62
CA ILE A 584 18.62 -11.25 13.20
C ILE A 584 19.33 -12.18 12.20
N PHE A 585 20.13 -11.63 11.29
CA PHE A 585 20.75 -12.39 10.19
C PHE A 585 22.28 -12.46 10.23
N ASP A 586 22.89 -11.96 11.31
CA ASP A 586 24.35 -11.81 11.47
C ASP A 586 25.04 -11.16 10.25
N LEU A 587 24.55 -9.97 9.85
CA LEU A 587 24.92 -9.38 8.57
C LEU A 587 26.35 -8.81 8.48
N TYR A 588 27.07 -8.71 9.60
CA TYR A 588 28.47 -8.29 9.61
C TYR A 588 29.44 -9.42 9.24
N THR A 589 29.01 -10.68 9.32
CA THR A 589 29.84 -11.81 8.92
C THR A 589 29.52 -12.19 7.48
N TYR A 590 30.56 -12.50 6.71
CA TYR A 590 30.36 -13.08 5.39
C TYR A 590 29.91 -14.54 5.58
N PRO A 591 28.72 -14.92 5.11
CA PRO A 591 28.16 -16.21 5.43
C PRO A 591 28.86 -17.32 4.63
N SER A 592 28.97 -18.52 5.23
CA SER A 592 29.60 -19.67 4.60
C SER A 592 28.83 -20.24 3.40
N TRP A 593 27.54 -19.91 3.27
CA TRP A 593 26.69 -20.30 2.15
C TRP A 593 26.84 -19.40 0.92
N ALA A 594 27.47 -18.24 1.04
CA ALA A 594 27.63 -17.33 -0.10
C ALA A 594 28.88 -17.66 -0.94
N PRO A 595 28.83 -17.56 -2.28
CA PRO A 595 29.96 -17.90 -3.15
C PRO A 595 31.17 -16.98 -2.93
N ILE A 596 32.33 -17.56 -2.69
CA ILE A 596 33.58 -16.80 -2.61
C ILE A 596 34.05 -16.52 -4.04
N VAL A 597 33.92 -15.27 -4.50
CA VAL A 597 34.52 -14.84 -5.77
C VAL A 597 36.04 -14.79 -5.57
N SER A 598 36.75 -15.78 -6.08
CA SER A 598 38.21 -15.78 -6.07
C SER A 598 38.71 -14.64 -6.96
N SER A 599 39.31 -13.62 -6.35
CA SER A 599 40.03 -12.55 -7.04
C SER A 599 41.26 -13.14 -7.74
N THR A 600 41.09 -13.65 -8.95
CA THR A 600 42.20 -14.12 -9.78
C THR A 600 43.13 -12.95 -10.12
N ASN A 601 44.27 -12.92 -9.42
CA ASN A 601 45.56 -12.31 -9.74
C ASN A 601 45.58 -11.30 -10.91
N SER A 602 45.38 -10.03 -10.60
CA SER A 602 45.91 -8.92 -11.40
C SER A 602 47.42 -8.76 -11.11
N THR A 603 48.24 -9.71 -11.54
CA THR A 603 49.70 -9.56 -11.74
C THR A 603 50.15 -10.55 -12.81
N GLY A 604 50.15 -10.11 -14.07
CA GLY A 604 50.56 -10.93 -15.20
C GLY A 604 50.71 -10.14 -16.50
N LEU A 605 51.78 -9.32 -16.53
CA LEU A 605 52.38 -8.58 -17.66
C LEU A 605 51.67 -7.32 -18.17
#